data_AF-A0A416EGT2-F1
#
_entry.id   AF-A0A416EGT2-F1
#
_cell.length_a   1.000
_cell.length_b   1.000
_cell.length_c   1.000
_cell.angle_alpha   90.00
_cell.angle_beta   90.00
_cell.angle_gamma   90.00
#
_symmetry.space_group_name_H-M   'P 1'
#
loop_
_entity.id
_entity.type
_entity.pdbx_description
1 polymer ?
#
loop_
_entity_poly.entity_id
_entity_poly.type
_entity_poly.pdbx_seq_one_letter_code
_entity_poly.pdbx_strand_id
1 'polypeptide(L)'
;MAFINYLPEIIFLICAAAAVIAVVRALPSIFGILKGKEQCPKCRAATVREDVPARLFLLPVSFGDTYENAEDYLLSHMVPIQSKEAIPTGRRACRMELYRCPKCDARWVKITDFLQVRDTEDIKGFYTFPYEHFSGL
;
A
#
# COMPACT_ATOMS: atom_id res chain seq x y z
N MET A 1 18.58 37.73 42.63
CA MET A 1 19.12 36.36 42.55
C MET A 1 18.01 35.30 42.61
N ALA A 2 16.88 35.49 41.91
CA ALA A 2 15.79 34.50 41.89
C ALA A 2 15.63 33.83 40.51
N PHE A 3 15.97 34.51 39.42
CA PHE A 3 15.78 34.01 38.05
C PHE A 3 16.66 32.81 37.66
N ILE A 4 17.80 32.61 38.30
CA ILE A 4 18.73 31.51 37.94
C ILE A 4 18.21 30.15 38.46
N ASN A 5 17.47 30.13 39.58
CA ASN A 5 16.96 28.89 40.16
C ASN A 5 15.74 28.32 39.42
N TYR A 6 14.99 29.16 38.70
CA TYR A 6 13.84 28.73 37.86
C TYR A 6 14.25 28.38 36.43
N LEU A 7 15.47 28.72 36.01
CA LEU A 7 15.99 28.42 34.69
C LEU A 7 15.92 26.92 34.33
N PRO A 8 16.31 25.96 35.20
CA PRO A 8 16.16 24.54 34.90
C PRO A 8 14.69 24.08 34.80
N GLU A 9 13.78 24.64 35.61
CA GLU A 9 12.35 24.31 35.55
C GLU A 9 11.69 24.82 34.27
N ILE A 10 12.07 26.04 33.83
CA ILE A 10 11.58 26.64 32.59
C ILE A 10 12.08 25.85 31.37
N ILE A 11 13.35 25.45 31.35
CA ILE A 11 13.91 24.62 30.28
C ILE A 11 13.20 23.26 30.23
N PHE A 12 12.95 22.64 31.39
CA PHE A 12 12.23 21.37 31.45
C PHE A 12 10.80 21.50 30.89
N LEU A 13 10.08 22.56 31.25
CA LEU A 13 8.74 22.83 30.73
C LEU A 13 8.74 23.03 29.20
N ILE A 14 9.72 23.77 28.67
CA ILE A 14 9.85 23.99 27.22
C ILE A 14 10.17 22.68 26.49
N CYS A 15 11.10 21.88 27.01
CA CYS A 15 11.44 20.57 26.44
C CYS A 15 10.24 19.61 26.48
N ALA A 16 9.50 19.58 27.59
CA ALA A 16 8.28 18.78 27.72
C ALA A 16 7.20 19.22 26.72
N ALA A 17 6.97 20.52 26.56
CA ALA A 17 6.04 21.06 25.57
C ALA A 17 6.46 20.72 24.14
N ALA A 18 7.75 20.86 23.81
CA ALA A 18 8.28 20.49 22.50
C ALA A 18 8.12 18.99 22.20
N ALA A 19 8.37 18.13 23.19
CA ALA A 19 8.16 16.69 23.07
C ALA A 19 6.68 16.35 22.83
N VAL A 20 5.76 16.97 23.57
CA VAL A 20 4.31 16.79 23.37
C VAL A 20 3.89 17.24 21.98
N ILE A 21 4.37 18.40 21.52
CA ILE A 21 4.07 18.91 20.17
C ILE A 21 4.61 17.97 19.08
N ALA A 22 5.81 17.42 19.26
CA ALA A 22 6.40 16.46 18.32
C ALA A 22 5.58 15.16 18.25
N VAL A 23 5.15 14.64 19.40
CA VAL A 23 4.27 13.45 19.48
C VAL A 23 2.92 13.73 18.81
N VAL A 24 2.31 14.88 19.07
CA VAL A 24 1.03 15.27 18.46
C VAL A 24 1.14 15.42 16.95
N ARG A 25 2.27 15.93 16.44
CA ARG A 25 2.53 16.02 15.00
C ARG A 25 2.83 14.67 14.34
N ALA A 26 3.38 13.71 15.08
CA ALA A 26 3.65 12.36 14.58
C ALA A 26 2.44 11.41 14.68
N LEU A 27 1.43 11.73 15.49
CA LEU A 27 0.21 10.92 15.64
C LEU A 27 -0.51 10.65 14.31
N PRO A 28 -0.77 11.63 13.42
CA PRO A 28 -1.46 11.38 12.15
C PRO A 28 -0.69 10.44 11.22
N SER A 29 0.65 10.55 11.19
CA SER A 29 1.49 9.67 10.35
C SER A 29 1.49 8.23 10.85
N ILE A 30 1.42 8.01 12.17
CA ILE A 30 1.37 6.66 12.76
C ILE A 30 -0.04 6.08 12.67
N PHE A 31 -1.08 6.89 12.84
CA PHE A 31 -2.48 6.45 12.74
C PHE A 31 -2.87 6.05 11.31
N GLY A 32 -2.23 6.64 10.29
CA GLY A 32 -2.37 6.22 8.89
C GLY A 32 -1.85 4.80 8.63
N ILE A 33 -0.82 4.37 9.36
CA ILE A 33 -0.21 3.03 9.25
C ILE A 33 -1.09 1.98 9.95
N LEU A 34 -1.71 2.34 11.07
CA LEU A 34 -2.55 1.42 11.88
C LEU A 34 -3.94 1.15 11.28
N LYS A 35 -4.46 2.02 10.41
CA LYS A 35 -5.88 1.95 10.00
C LYS A 35 -6.15 1.23 8.67
N GLY A 36 -5.16 0.59 8.05
CA GLY A 36 -5.36 -0.11 6.77
C GLY A 36 -5.94 0.78 5.67
N LYS A 37 -5.72 2.10 5.77
CA LYS A 37 -6.17 3.06 4.77
C LYS A 37 -5.03 3.22 3.77
N GLU A 38 -5.26 2.69 2.59
CA GLU A 38 -4.40 2.88 1.43
C GLU A 38 -4.12 4.39 1.25
N GLN A 39 -2.85 4.73 1.01
CA GLN A 39 -2.39 6.10 0.88
C GLN A 39 -2.02 6.40 -0.56
N CYS A 40 -2.31 7.61 -1.01
CA CYS A 40 -1.91 8.03 -2.35
C CYS A 40 -0.38 8.08 -2.45
N PRO A 41 0.25 7.39 -3.41
CA PRO A 41 1.70 7.43 -3.58
C PRO A 41 2.22 8.85 -3.88
N LYS A 42 1.38 9.71 -4.49
CA LYS A 42 1.74 11.09 -4.87
C LYS A 42 1.62 12.09 -3.73
N CYS A 43 0.54 12.07 -2.95
CA CYS A 43 0.24 13.12 -1.96
C CYS A 43 0.05 12.62 -0.53
N ARG A 44 0.18 11.31 -0.29
CA ARG A 44 0.02 10.62 1.01
C ARG A 44 -1.34 10.84 1.70
N ALA A 45 -2.32 11.41 1.02
CA ALA A 45 -3.68 11.48 1.50
C ALA A 45 -4.32 10.08 1.50
N ALA A 46 -5.31 9.85 2.36
CA ALA A 46 -6.11 8.64 2.33
C ALA A 46 -6.82 8.52 0.96
N THR A 47 -6.70 7.35 0.33
CA THR A 47 -7.37 7.07 -0.94
C THR A 47 -8.65 6.30 -0.72
N VAL A 48 -9.50 6.33 -1.73
CA VAL A 48 -10.73 5.56 -1.76
C VAL A 48 -10.56 4.51 -2.85
N ARG A 49 -10.88 3.26 -2.51
CA ARG A 49 -10.98 2.19 -3.52
C ARG A 49 -12.14 2.54 -4.45
N GLU A 50 -11.93 2.48 -5.76
CA GLU A 50 -13.03 2.67 -6.70
C GLU A 50 -14.05 1.53 -6.57
N ASP A 51 -15.32 1.81 -6.84
CA ASP A 51 -16.44 0.85 -6.76
C ASP A 51 -16.45 -0.15 -7.93
N VAL A 52 -15.25 -0.52 -8.39
CA VAL A 52 -15.02 -1.56 -9.38
C VAL A 52 -14.58 -2.84 -8.67
N PRO A 53 -15.11 -4.00 -9.08
CA PRO A 53 -14.66 -5.27 -8.55
C PRO A 53 -13.16 -5.44 -8.87
N ALA A 54 -12.44 -6.04 -7.93
CA ALA A 54 -11.03 -6.34 -8.16
C ALA A 54 -10.91 -7.36 -9.28
N ARG A 55 -10.03 -7.11 -10.24
CA ARG A 55 -9.81 -8.01 -11.39
C ARG A 55 -8.75 -9.04 -11.03
N LEU A 56 -8.95 -10.27 -11.47
CA LEU A 56 -8.01 -11.36 -11.27
C LEU A 56 -7.25 -11.63 -12.55
N PHE A 57 -5.95 -11.90 -12.42
CA PHE A 57 -5.08 -12.26 -13.52
C PHE A 57 -4.23 -13.48 -13.13
N LEU A 58 -3.98 -14.34 -14.10
CA LEU A 58 -3.02 -15.44 -14.01
C LEU A 58 -1.63 -14.94 -14.39
N LEU A 59 -0.62 -15.41 -13.67
CA LEU A 59 0.79 -15.16 -13.99
C LEU A 59 1.43 -16.45 -14.51
N PRO A 60 2.29 -16.40 -15.54
CA PRO A 60 3.00 -17.57 -16.06
C PRO A 60 4.17 -18.02 -15.17
N VAL A 61 4.23 -17.54 -13.92
CA VAL A 61 5.21 -17.88 -12.90
C VAL A 61 4.70 -19.08 -12.10
N SER A 62 5.60 -20.03 -11.84
CA SER A 62 5.28 -21.22 -11.03
C SER A 62 5.72 -21.04 -9.57
N PHE A 63 5.39 -22.01 -8.74
CA PHE A 63 5.87 -22.08 -7.36
C PHE A 63 7.41 -22.05 -7.30
N GLY A 64 7.96 -21.12 -6.50
CA GLY A 64 9.41 -21.00 -6.25
C GLY A 64 10.12 -19.97 -7.13
N ASP A 65 9.50 -19.54 -8.22
CA ASP A 65 10.08 -18.57 -9.13
C ASP A 65 9.82 -17.12 -8.66
N THR A 66 10.83 -16.27 -8.83
CA THR A 66 10.75 -14.83 -8.61
C THR A 66 11.04 -14.09 -9.92
N TYR A 67 10.53 -12.88 -10.04
CA TYR A 67 10.86 -11.96 -11.12
C TYR A 67 11.50 -10.71 -10.51
N GLU A 68 12.54 -10.19 -11.15
CA GLU A 68 13.32 -9.06 -10.63
C GLU A 68 12.60 -7.72 -10.81
N ASN A 69 12.00 -7.50 -12.00
CA ASN A 69 11.23 -6.30 -12.29
C ASN A 69 9.73 -6.61 -12.30
N ALA A 70 9.04 -6.25 -11.22
CA ALA A 70 7.61 -6.46 -11.08
C ALA A 70 6.77 -5.65 -12.06
N GLU A 71 7.19 -4.42 -12.37
CA GLU A 71 6.43 -3.53 -13.23
C GLU A 71 6.33 -4.10 -14.64
N ASP A 72 7.49 -4.32 -15.27
CA ASP A 72 7.59 -4.84 -16.63
C ASP A 72 6.95 -6.22 -16.77
N TYR A 73 7.19 -7.09 -15.78
CA TYR A 73 6.70 -8.45 -15.80
C TYR A 73 5.17 -8.50 -15.72
N LEU A 74 4.58 -7.80 -14.74
CA LEU A 74 3.13 -7.78 -14.55
C LEU A 74 2.43 -7.15 -15.77
N LEU A 75 2.95 -6.03 -16.29
CA LEU A 75 2.43 -5.37 -17.49
C LEU A 75 2.32 -6.31 -18.70
N SER A 76 3.33 -7.15 -18.91
CA SER A 76 3.44 -7.97 -20.12
C SER A 76 2.86 -9.38 -20.00
N HIS A 77 2.72 -9.91 -18.78
CA HIS A 77 2.40 -11.33 -18.55
C HIS A 77 1.08 -11.56 -17.80
N MET A 78 0.35 -10.52 -17.39
CA MET A 78 -0.95 -10.68 -16.75
C MET A 78 -2.02 -11.15 -17.75
N VAL A 79 -2.58 -12.34 -17.51
CA VAL A 79 -3.67 -12.89 -18.32
C VAL A 79 -4.98 -12.85 -17.54
N PRO A 80 -6.03 -12.15 -18.00
CA PRO A 80 -7.26 -11.99 -17.22
C PRO A 80 -7.95 -13.35 -17.00
N ILE A 81 -8.44 -13.57 -15.78
CA ILE A 81 -9.23 -14.74 -15.40
C ILE A 81 -10.53 -14.31 -14.72
N GLN A 82 -11.59 -15.11 -14.87
CA GLN A 82 -12.91 -14.77 -14.32
C GLN A 82 -13.00 -15.05 -12.81
N SER A 83 -12.29 -16.07 -12.33
CA SER A 83 -12.43 -16.53 -10.96
C SER A 83 -11.20 -17.32 -10.50
N LYS A 84 -11.12 -17.60 -9.19
CA LYS A 84 -9.97 -18.31 -8.60
C LYS A 84 -9.93 -19.78 -8.98
N GLU A 85 -11.06 -20.38 -9.30
CA GLU A 85 -11.18 -21.77 -9.72
C GLU A 85 -10.48 -22.02 -11.07
N ALA A 86 -10.26 -20.95 -11.87
CA ALA A 86 -9.49 -21.01 -13.10
C ALA A 86 -7.96 -21.04 -12.87
N ILE A 87 -7.48 -20.86 -11.63
CA ILE A 87 -6.05 -20.86 -11.31
C ILE A 87 -5.55 -22.31 -11.28
N PRO A 88 -4.63 -22.72 -12.18
CA PRO A 88 -4.08 -24.07 -12.13
C PRO A 88 -3.24 -24.27 -10.87
N THR A 89 -3.23 -25.50 -10.35
CA THR A 89 -2.43 -25.85 -9.17
C THR A 89 -0.95 -25.50 -9.37
N GLY A 90 -0.37 -24.81 -8.39
CA GLY A 90 1.05 -24.42 -8.41
C GLY A 90 1.37 -23.20 -9.28
N ARG A 91 0.35 -22.52 -9.83
CA ARG A 91 0.50 -21.23 -10.55
C ARG A 91 0.21 -20.04 -9.66
N ARG A 92 0.92 -18.94 -9.92
CA ARG A 92 0.66 -17.65 -9.28
C ARG A 92 -0.47 -16.91 -9.99
N ALA A 93 -1.20 -16.14 -9.22
CA ALA A 93 -2.22 -15.22 -9.71
C ALA A 93 -2.02 -13.87 -9.02
N CYS A 94 -2.61 -12.83 -9.57
CA CYS A 94 -2.63 -11.53 -8.93
C CYS A 94 -4.02 -10.91 -8.98
N ARG A 95 -4.29 -10.08 -7.97
CA ARG A 95 -5.51 -9.29 -7.85
C ARG A 95 -5.16 -7.83 -8.02
N MET A 96 -5.85 -7.16 -8.93
CA MET A 96 -5.72 -5.74 -9.18
C MET A 96 -6.90 -4.98 -8.58
N GLU A 97 -6.59 -4.02 -7.72
CA GLU A 97 -7.56 -3.10 -7.12
C GLU A 97 -7.25 -1.67 -7.55
N LEU A 98 -8.28 -0.95 -8.02
CA LEU A 98 -8.14 0.43 -8.46
C LEU A 98 -8.46 1.40 -7.32
N TYR A 99 -7.61 2.40 -7.15
CA TYR A 99 -7.74 3.45 -6.15
C TYR A 99 -7.70 4.82 -6.80
N ARG A 100 -8.54 5.73 -6.29
CA ARG A 100 -8.56 7.14 -6.65
C ARG A 100 -8.31 8.00 -5.44
N CYS A 101 -7.42 8.98 -5.58
CA CYS A 101 -7.14 9.93 -4.54
C CYS A 101 -8.14 11.10 -4.60
N PRO A 102 -8.96 11.35 -3.55
CA PRO A 102 -9.90 12.48 -3.55
C PRO A 102 -9.20 13.85 -3.47
N LYS A 103 -7.92 13.90 -3.10
CA LYS A 103 -7.16 15.16 -2.92
C LYS A 103 -6.47 15.66 -4.19
N CYS A 104 -5.85 14.75 -4.94
CA CYS A 104 -5.05 15.11 -6.13
C CYS A 104 -5.55 14.47 -7.43
N ASP A 105 -6.68 13.76 -7.36
CA ASP A 105 -7.33 13.03 -8.45
C ASP A 105 -6.49 11.93 -9.12
N ALA A 106 -5.30 11.67 -8.62
CA ALA A 106 -4.44 10.61 -9.15
C ALA A 106 -5.07 9.23 -8.95
N ARG A 107 -5.01 8.41 -9.99
CA ARG A 107 -5.42 7.00 -9.99
C ARG A 107 -4.21 6.10 -9.95
N TRP A 108 -4.33 5.02 -9.21
CA TRP A 108 -3.25 4.05 -9.05
C TRP A 108 -3.84 2.67 -8.75
N VAL A 109 -3.08 1.64 -9.06
CA VAL A 109 -3.49 0.25 -8.86
C VAL A 109 -2.65 -0.38 -7.77
N LYS A 110 -3.30 -1.18 -6.93
CA LYS A 110 -2.65 -2.10 -6.02
C LYS A 110 -2.74 -3.49 -6.63
N ILE A 111 -1.60 -4.10 -6.88
CA ILE A 111 -1.51 -5.50 -7.33
C ILE A 111 -1.07 -6.33 -6.14
N THR A 112 -1.92 -7.29 -5.76
CA THR A 112 -1.60 -8.30 -4.76
C THR A 112 -1.28 -9.59 -5.48
N ASP A 113 -0.02 -10.02 -5.42
CA ASP A 113 0.43 -11.28 -6.00
C ASP A 113 0.36 -12.38 -4.95
N PHE A 114 -0.26 -13.50 -5.32
CA PHE A 114 -0.47 -14.62 -4.44
C PHE A 114 -0.37 -15.96 -5.16
N LEU A 115 -0.06 -16.98 -4.39
CA LEU A 115 -0.17 -18.37 -4.77
C LEU A 115 -1.41 -18.96 -4.11
N GLN A 116 -2.28 -19.59 -4.90
CA GLN A 116 -3.42 -20.32 -4.35
C GLN A 116 -2.93 -21.68 -3.81
N VAL A 117 -3.00 -21.86 -2.49
CA VAL A 117 -2.66 -23.11 -1.81
C VAL A 117 -3.93 -23.65 -1.16
N ARG A 118 -4.59 -24.59 -1.84
CA ARG A 118 -5.92 -25.11 -1.45
C ARG A 118 -6.92 -23.96 -1.38
N ASP A 119 -7.48 -23.67 -0.20
CA ASP A 119 -8.45 -22.59 0.02
C ASP A 119 -7.81 -21.31 0.59
N THR A 120 -6.48 -21.28 0.69
CA THR A 120 -5.73 -20.15 1.28
C THR A 120 -4.88 -19.43 0.23
N GLU A 121 -4.83 -18.10 0.32
CA GLU A 121 -3.92 -17.27 -0.46
C GLU A 121 -2.59 -17.09 0.28
N ASP A 122 -1.50 -17.57 -0.32
CA ASP A 122 -0.15 -17.31 0.15
C ASP A 122 0.40 -16.08 -0.59
N ILE A 123 0.39 -14.93 0.09
CA ILE A 123 0.77 -13.64 -0.48
C ILE A 123 2.28 -13.61 -0.74
N LYS A 124 2.65 -13.33 -1.99
CA LYS A 124 4.04 -13.21 -2.43
C LYS A 124 4.53 -11.77 -2.53
N GLY A 125 3.62 -10.82 -2.76
CA GLY A 125 4.01 -9.42 -2.84
C GLY A 125 2.83 -8.47 -2.98
N PHE A 126 3.09 -7.21 -2.64
CA PHE A 126 2.22 -6.08 -2.92
C PHE A 126 2.97 -5.09 -3.78
N TYR A 127 2.36 -4.69 -4.89
CA TYR A 127 2.92 -3.73 -5.82
C TYR A 127 1.94 -2.60 -6.03
N THR A 128 2.47 -1.39 -6.16
CA THR A 128 1.67 -0.17 -6.36
C THR A 128 2.19 0.54 -7.59
N PHE A 129 1.31 0.80 -8.55
CA PHE A 129 1.67 1.43 -9.82
C PHE A 129 0.68 2.52 -10.22
N PRO A 130 1.10 3.51 -11.04
CA PRO A 130 0.18 4.41 -11.71
C PRO A 130 -0.85 3.65 -12.54
N TYR A 131 -2.12 4.10 -12.55
CA TYR A 131 -3.17 3.45 -13.35
C TYR A 131 -2.90 3.51 -14.86
N GLU A 132 -2.18 4.55 -15.30
CA GLU A 132 -1.87 4.79 -16.72
C GLU A 132 -1.22 3.57 -17.38
N HIS A 133 -0.32 2.89 -16.66
CA HIS A 133 0.38 1.70 -17.15
C HIS A 133 -0.58 0.52 -17.40
N PHE A 134 -1.66 0.42 -16.63
CA PHE A 134 -2.60 -0.71 -16.67
C PHE A 134 -3.95 -0.35 -17.30
N SER A 135 -4.05 0.79 -17.97
CA SER A 135 -5.31 1.32 -18.51
C SER A 135 -5.90 0.52 -19.69
N GLY A 136 -5.08 -0.32 -20.34
CA GLY A 136 -5.47 -1.17 -21.48
C GLY A 136 -5.85 -2.61 -21.12
N LEU A 137 -5.82 -2.97 -19.83
CA LEU A 137 -6.21 -4.28 -19.29
C LEU A 137 -7.63 -4.22 -18.71
#